data_AF-A0A7X3RFC5-F1
#
_entry.id   AF-A0A7X3RFC5-F1
#
_cell.length_a   1.000
_cell.length_b   1.000
_cell.length_c   1.000
_cell.angle_alpha   90.00
_cell.angle_beta   90.00
_cell.angle_gamma   90.00
#
_symmetry.space_group_name_H-M   'P 1'
#
loop_
_entity.id
_entity.type
_entity.pdbx_description
1 polymer ?
#
loop_
_entity_poly.entity_id
_entity_poly.type
_entity_poly.pdbx_seq_one_letter_code
_entity_poly.pdbx_strand_id
1 'polypeptide(L)'
;MPAEKIDGFKPDVFGIFSKKLSRNRHGLAAFLEKRKNVEVSVSNANTVKDELPMPRPLGGYDVVITSPPYGDSQTTVAYGQYSRLAAEWIGLPNARKIDKLAMGGQHSKEILKDSPILLAIDKIRLVDEKRAREVSAFYTDLRRSISSIAQVLSPHATVCYVVGNRRVKEVMLPTDEFIVDAFRQHGFTHKTTIVRNIPNKRMPKKNSPSNIAGKTSTTMHEENIVICQRPTYTCQ
;
A
#
# COMPACT_ATOMS: atom_id res chain seq x y z
N MET A 1 4.50 -17.16 -25.91
CA MET A 1 5.19 -18.47 -26.07
C MET A 1 4.86 -18.96 -27.46
N PRO A 2 5.82 -19.42 -28.28
CA PRO A 2 5.52 -20.03 -29.59
C PRO A 2 4.52 -21.17 -29.43
N ALA A 3 3.59 -21.35 -30.38
CA ALA A 3 2.54 -22.37 -30.31
C ALA A 3 3.10 -23.78 -30.03
N GLU A 4 4.21 -24.12 -30.67
CA GLU A 4 4.93 -25.40 -30.51
C GLU A 4 5.43 -25.65 -29.08
N LYS A 5 5.72 -24.60 -28.31
CA LYS A 5 6.14 -24.73 -26.89
C LYS A 5 4.96 -24.91 -25.94
N ILE A 6 3.74 -24.61 -26.37
CA ILE A 6 2.52 -24.76 -25.57
C ILE A 6 2.10 -26.24 -25.52
N ASP A 7 2.17 -26.94 -26.65
CA ASP A 7 1.78 -28.35 -26.77
C ASP A 7 2.62 -29.28 -25.88
N GLY A 8 3.89 -28.94 -25.66
CA GLY A 8 4.79 -29.66 -24.75
C GLY A 8 4.69 -29.25 -23.27
N PHE A 9 3.95 -28.18 -22.95
CA PHE A 9 3.89 -27.63 -21.60
C PHE A 9 2.87 -28.38 -20.73
N LYS A 10 3.33 -29.45 -20.09
CA LYS A 10 2.53 -30.29 -19.17
C LYS A 10 3.06 -30.19 -17.73
N PRO A 11 2.83 -29.06 -17.03
CA PRO A 11 3.23 -28.95 -15.64
C PRO A 11 2.42 -29.92 -14.78
N ASP A 12 3.05 -30.52 -13.77
CA ASP A 12 2.35 -31.28 -12.73
C ASP A 12 1.61 -30.31 -11.79
N VAL A 13 0.47 -29.82 -12.26
CA VAL A 13 -0.35 -28.83 -11.53
C VAL A 13 -0.78 -29.39 -10.17
N PHE A 14 -1.20 -30.66 -10.13
CA PHE A 14 -1.68 -31.31 -8.91
C PHE A 14 -0.56 -31.56 -7.90
N GLY A 15 0.63 -31.97 -8.34
CA GLY A 15 1.79 -32.12 -7.46
C GLY A 15 2.28 -30.77 -6.93
N ILE A 16 2.33 -29.72 -7.77
CA ILE A 16 2.67 -28.36 -7.32
C ILE A 16 1.66 -27.88 -6.28
N PHE A 17 0.36 -28.07 -6.53
CA PHE A 17 -0.69 -27.69 -5.61
C PHE A 17 -0.57 -28.44 -4.28
N SER A 18 -0.45 -29.77 -4.34
CA SER A 18 -0.30 -30.64 -3.17
C SER A 18 0.92 -30.28 -2.33
N LYS A 19 2.06 -29.99 -2.98
CA LYS A 19 3.29 -29.55 -2.31
C LYS A 19 3.09 -28.21 -1.60
N LYS A 20 2.44 -27.23 -2.26
CA LYS A 20 2.14 -25.93 -1.64
C LYS A 20 1.16 -26.06 -0.48
N LEU A 21 0.12 -26.87 -0.63
CA LEU A 21 -0.87 -27.13 0.41
C LEU A 21 -0.23 -27.78 1.63
N SER A 22 0.56 -28.84 1.42
CA SER A 22 1.30 -29.52 2.49
C SER A 22 2.24 -28.56 3.23
N ARG A 23 3.04 -27.78 2.50
CA ARG A 23 3.92 -26.75 3.09
C ARG A 23 3.13 -25.74 3.93
N ASN A 24 2.01 -25.23 3.41
CA ASN A 24 1.19 -24.25 4.12
C ASN A 24 0.53 -24.85 5.36
N ARG A 25 0.07 -26.12 5.32
CA ARG A 25 -0.46 -26.84 6.49
C ARG A 25 0.58 -27.02 7.58
N HIS A 26 1.81 -27.45 7.23
CA HIS A 26 2.91 -27.53 8.19
C HIS A 26 3.25 -26.16 8.78
N GLY A 27 3.27 -25.11 7.96
CA GLY A 27 3.48 -23.74 8.44
C GLY A 27 2.40 -23.29 9.43
N LEU A 28 1.13 -23.60 9.15
CA LEU A 28 0.02 -23.30 10.06
C LEU A 28 0.14 -24.09 11.38
N ALA A 29 0.45 -25.39 11.32
CA ALA A 29 0.66 -26.21 12.51
C ALA A 29 1.79 -25.66 13.39
N ALA A 30 2.95 -25.35 12.80
CA ALA A 30 4.08 -24.77 13.51
C ALA A 30 3.77 -23.38 14.09
N PHE A 31 2.95 -22.57 13.41
CA PHE A 31 2.46 -21.30 13.93
C PHE A 31 1.55 -21.51 15.15
N LEU A 32 0.58 -22.43 15.05
CA LEU A 32 -0.37 -22.72 16.14
C LEU A 32 0.33 -23.30 17.38
N GLU A 33 1.37 -24.11 17.21
CA GLU A 33 2.18 -24.64 18.32
C GLU A 33 2.93 -23.53 19.07
N LYS A 34 3.47 -22.55 18.34
CA LYS A 34 4.21 -21.42 18.92
C LYS A 34 3.30 -20.33 19.48
N ARG A 35 2.09 -20.20 18.95
CA ARG A 35 1.11 -19.20 19.38
C ARG A 35 0.57 -19.56 20.76
N LYS A 36 1.17 -18.98 21.81
CA LYS A 36 0.65 -19.03 23.18
C LYS A 36 0.07 -17.66 23.54
N ASN A 37 -1.17 -17.62 24.02
CA ASN A 37 -1.81 -16.43 24.59
C ASN A 37 -1.91 -15.20 23.66
N VAL A 38 -2.21 -15.40 22.37
CA VAL A 38 -2.43 -14.30 21.41
C VAL A 38 -3.87 -14.36 20.92
N GLU A 39 -4.64 -13.28 21.08
CA GLU A 39 -5.93 -13.10 20.41
C GLU A 39 -5.71 -12.49 19.02
N VAL A 40 -6.39 -13.01 18.00
CA VAL A 40 -6.30 -12.52 16.63
C VAL A 40 -7.70 -12.26 16.13
N SER A 41 -7.96 -11.03 15.69
CA SER A 41 -9.19 -10.65 15.02
C SER A 41 -8.86 -10.18 13.60
N VAL A 42 -9.77 -10.48 12.67
CA VAL A 42 -9.73 -9.97 11.30
C VAL A 42 -10.93 -9.06 11.15
N SER A 43 -10.66 -7.81 10.79
CA SER A 43 -11.70 -6.80 10.59
C SER A 43 -11.66 -6.29 9.16
N ASN A 44 -12.84 -6.14 8.55
CA ASN A 44 -12.98 -5.47 7.27
C ASN A 44 -13.36 -4.01 7.53
N ALA A 45 -12.49 -3.08 7.17
CA ALA A 45 -12.72 -1.65 7.34
C ALA A 45 -12.04 -0.85 6.23
N ASN A 46 -12.79 0.03 5.59
CA ASN A 46 -12.26 1.02 4.67
C ASN A 46 -11.97 2.36 5.37
N THR A 47 -10.74 2.51 5.85
CA THR A 47 -10.30 3.75 6.52
C THR A 47 -10.35 5.00 5.64
N VAL A 48 -10.49 4.90 4.31
CA VAL A 48 -10.68 6.09 3.46
C VAL A 48 -12.11 6.66 3.62
N LYS A 49 -13.06 5.82 4.05
CA LYS A 49 -14.48 6.16 4.26
C LYS A 49 -14.84 6.29 5.73
N ASP A 50 -13.85 6.52 6.59
CA ASP A 50 -14.04 6.58 8.05
C ASP A 50 -14.61 5.29 8.67
N GLU A 51 -14.53 4.17 7.96
CA GLU A 51 -14.83 2.86 8.54
C GLU A 51 -13.64 2.44 9.42
N LEU A 52 -13.93 2.10 10.67
CA LEU A 52 -12.93 1.78 11.68
C LEU A 52 -12.97 0.29 12.01
N PRO A 53 -11.80 -0.37 12.23
CA PRO A 53 -11.77 -1.78 12.54
C PRO A 53 -12.45 -2.10 13.88
N MET A 54 -13.26 -3.15 13.86
CA MET A 54 -14.00 -3.71 15.00
C MET A 54 -13.79 -5.23 15.10
N PRO A 55 -13.75 -5.82 16.32
CA PRO A 55 -13.79 -5.14 17.63
C PRO A 55 -12.50 -4.34 17.89
N ARG A 56 -12.59 -3.32 18.76
CA ARG A 56 -11.45 -2.46 19.12
C ARG A 56 -11.10 -2.60 20.60
N PRO A 57 -9.81 -2.67 20.96
CA PRO A 57 -9.41 -2.68 22.37
C PRO A 57 -9.79 -1.40 23.09
N LEU A 58 -10.16 -1.52 24.36
CA LEU A 58 -10.36 -0.40 25.27
C LEU A 58 -9.01 0.31 25.46
N GLY A 59 -8.86 1.53 24.94
CA GLY A 59 -7.60 2.27 24.95
C GLY A 59 -6.94 2.44 23.56
N GLY A 60 -7.45 1.75 22.53
CA GLY A 60 -6.94 1.87 21.15
C GLY A 60 -5.74 0.97 20.86
N TYR A 61 -5.23 1.06 19.64
CA TYR A 61 -4.08 0.27 19.20
C TYR A 61 -2.76 0.98 19.51
N ASP A 62 -1.80 0.26 20.12
CA ASP A 62 -0.48 0.81 20.45
C ASP A 62 0.49 0.83 19.27
N VAL A 63 0.27 -0.06 18.31
CA VAL A 63 1.16 -0.20 17.16
C VAL A 63 0.36 -0.38 15.88
N VAL A 64 0.69 0.40 14.85
CA VAL A 64 0.26 0.15 13.47
C VAL A 64 1.48 -0.14 12.62
N ILE A 65 1.43 -1.24 11.88
CA ILE A 65 2.43 -1.56 10.86
C ILE A 65 1.67 -1.77 9.57
N THR A 66 1.97 -0.96 8.55
CA THR A 66 1.28 -1.06 7.27
C THR A 66 2.16 -0.63 6.10
N SER A 67 1.82 -1.12 4.92
CA SER A 67 2.32 -0.63 3.65
C SER A 67 1.09 -0.24 2.82
N PRO A 68 0.65 1.03 2.85
CA PRO A 68 -0.57 1.42 2.16
C PRO A 68 -0.47 1.02 0.68
N PRO A 69 -1.51 0.40 0.10
CA PRO A 69 -1.47 0.02 -1.30
C PRO A 69 -1.29 1.28 -2.12
N TYR A 70 -0.39 1.25 -3.11
CA TYR A 70 -0.42 2.23 -4.20
C TYR A 70 -1.71 1.94 -4.99
N GLY A 71 -2.84 2.46 -4.51
CA GLY A 71 -4.16 2.21 -5.09
C GLY A 71 -4.38 2.97 -6.41
N ASP A 72 -3.33 3.64 -6.90
CA ASP A 72 -3.31 4.27 -8.19
C ASP A 72 -2.88 3.26 -9.27
N SER A 73 -3.57 2.12 -9.39
CA SER A 73 -3.26 1.12 -10.42
C SER A 73 -3.27 1.68 -11.86
N GLN A 74 -3.84 2.87 -12.06
CA GLN A 74 -3.77 3.66 -13.30
C GLN A 74 -2.41 4.35 -13.54
N THR A 75 -1.61 4.54 -12.49
CA THR A 75 -0.29 5.20 -12.51
C THR A 75 0.87 4.36 -11.93
N THR A 76 0.59 3.25 -11.23
CA THR A 76 1.60 2.29 -10.74
C THR A 76 1.27 0.83 -11.08
N VAL A 77 1.58 -0.11 -10.18
CA VAL A 77 1.44 -1.55 -10.38
C VAL A 77 -0.04 -1.90 -10.42
N ALA A 78 -0.47 -2.54 -11.50
CA ALA A 78 -1.86 -2.89 -11.73
C ALA A 78 -2.34 -4.07 -10.84
N TYR A 79 -2.40 -3.87 -9.52
CA TYR A 79 -2.83 -4.89 -8.55
C TYR A 79 -4.19 -5.51 -8.91
N GLY A 80 -5.14 -4.70 -9.38
CA GLY A 80 -6.44 -5.21 -9.83
C GLY A 80 -6.33 -6.13 -11.05
N GLN A 81 -5.53 -5.75 -12.05
CA GLN A 81 -5.30 -6.60 -13.22
C GLN A 81 -4.65 -7.94 -12.84
N TYR A 82 -3.65 -7.94 -11.94
CA TYR A 82 -2.97 -9.16 -11.50
C TYR A 82 -3.84 -10.06 -10.62
N SER A 83 -4.74 -9.47 -9.82
CA SER A 83 -5.57 -10.22 -8.85
C SER A 83 -6.94 -10.64 -9.39
N ARG A 84 -7.42 -10.02 -10.47
CA ARG A 84 -8.79 -10.20 -10.98
C ARG A 84 -9.20 -11.66 -11.15
N LEU A 85 -8.43 -12.46 -11.90
CA LEU A 85 -8.80 -13.86 -12.18
C LEU A 85 -8.88 -14.68 -10.89
N ALA A 86 -7.90 -14.52 -10.01
CA ALA A 86 -7.88 -15.23 -8.73
C ALA A 86 -9.07 -14.82 -7.84
N ALA A 87 -9.36 -13.52 -7.78
CA ALA A 87 -10.48 -12.97 -7.03
C ALA A 87 -11.84 -13.43 -7.59
N GLU A 88 -12.00 -13.49 -8.92
CA GLU A 88 -13.20 -14.05 -9.56
C GLU A 88 -13.36 -15.54 -9.26
N TRP A 89 -12.27 -16.32 -9.33
CA TRP A 89 -12.29 -17.76 -9.07
C TRP A 89 -12.79 -18.07 -7.66
N ILE A 90 -12.27 -17.38 -6.64
CA ILE A 90 -12.66 -17.61 -5.24
C ILE A 90 -13.96 -16.88 -4.85
N GLY A 91 -14.64 -16.23 -5.81
CA GLY A 91 -15.94 -15.60 -5.60
C GLY A 91 -15.91 -14.29 -4.81
N LEU A 92 -14.80 -13.54 -4.82
CA LEU A 92 -14.76 -12.23 -4.16
C LEU A 92 -15.67 -11.22 -4.87
N PRO A 93 -16.48 -10.45 -4.13
CA PRO A 93 -17.33 -9.42 -4.72
C PRO A 93 -16.47 -8.33 -5.34
N ASN A 94 -16.97 -7.73 -6.43
CA ASN A 94 -16.31 -6.59 -7.10
C ASN A 94 -14.88 -6.85 -7.61
N ALA A 95 -14.49 -8.11 -7.86
CA ALA A 95 -13.16 -8.48 -8.38
C ALA A 95 -12.72 -7.66 -9.62
N ARG A 96 -13.66 -7.26 -10.47
CA ARG A 96 -13.42 -6.42 -11.66
C ARG A 96 -13.28 -4.92 -11.39
N LYS A 97 -13.71 -4.47 -10.21
CA LYS A 97 -13.83 -3.05 -9.84
C LYS A 97 -12.80 -2.64 -8.79
N ILE A 98 -11.91 -3.53 -8.38
CA ILE A 98 -10.98 -3.29 -7.27
C ILE A 98 -10.11 -2.04 -7.50
N ASP A 99 -9.69 -1.79 -8.74
CA ASP A 99 -8.91 -0.60 -9.11
C ASP A 99 -9.67 0.71 -8.86
N LYS A 100 -11.00 0.71 -9.02
CA LYS A 100 -11.86 1.87 -8.72
C LYS A 100 -12.17 2.01 -7.22
N LEU A 101 -12.11 0.90 -6.48
CA LEU A 101 -12.41 0.85 -5.05
C LEU A 101 -11.18 1.11 -4.17
N ALA A 102 -9.98 0.90 -4.72
CA ALA A 102 -8.71 1.18 -4.05
C ALA A 102 -8.47 2.69 -3.89
N MET A 103 -7.53 3.01 -2.98
CA MET A 103 -7.10 4.37 -2.67
C MET A 103 -6.64 5.13 -3.93
N GLY A 104 -7.26 6.26 -4.26
CA GLY A 104 -6.98 7.01 -5.49
C GLY A 104 -7.65 6.45 -6.75
N GLY A 105 -8.48 5.40 -6.62
CA GLY A 105 -9.24 4.81 -7.72
C GLY A 105 -10.43 5.66 -8.20
N GLN A 106 -10.85 6.64 -7.39
CA GLN A 106 -11.86 7.63 -7.76
C GLN A 106 -11.21 9.00 -7.92
N HIS A 107 -11.59 9.74 -8.97
CA HIS A 107 -11.08 11.08 -9.17
C HIS A 107 -11.59 12.01 -8.07
N SER A 108 -10.67 12.57 -7.28
CA SER A 108 -10.96 13.64 -6.36
C SER A 108 -11.03 14.98 -7.12
N LYS A 109 -12.02 15.81 -6.77
CA LYS A 109 -12.03 17.24 -7.14
C LYS A 109 -11.24 18.09 -6.13
N GLU A 110 -10.88 17.51 -4.99
CA GLU A 110 -10.14 18.21 -3.93
C GLU A 110 -8.66 18.32 -4.30
N ILE A 111 -8.16 19.54 -4.15
CA ILE A 111 -6.75 19.86 -4.28
C ILE A 111 -6.18 19.88 -2.86
N LEU A 112 -5.16 19.05 -2.63
CA LEU A 112 -4.41 19.11 -1.39
C LEU A 112 -3.74 20.47 -1.25
N LYS A 113 -4.07 21.18 -0.16
CA LYS A 113 -3.39 22.41 0.22
C LYS A 113 -2.34 22.10 1.29
N ASP A 114 -1.30 22.94 1.34
CA ASP A 114 -0.29 22.94 2.39
C ASP A 114 0.28 21.55 2.67
N SER A 115 0.80 20.92 1.62
CA SER A 115 1.30 19.55 1.69
C SER A 115 2.65 19.43 0.98
N PRO A 116 3.59 18.63 1.51
CA PRO A 116 4.87 18.36 0.84
C PRO A 116 4.74 17.86 -0.60
N ILE A 117 3.58 17.27 -0.94
CA ILE A 117 3.32 16.72 -2.26
C ILE A 117 2.92 17.76 -3.32
N LEU A 118 2.52 18.98 -2.92
CA LEU A 118 1.89 19.96 -3.80
C LEU A 118 2.80 20.35 -4.99
N LEU A 119 4.08 20.65 -4.71
CA LEU A 119 5.05 20.98 -5.74
C LEU A 119 5.23 19.86 -6.77
N ALA A 120 5.15 18.61 -6.33
CA ALA A 120 5.27 17.46 -7.23
C ALA A 120 4.02 17.31 -8.11
N ILE A 121 2.82 17.51 -7.54
CA ILE A 121 1.56 17.53 -8.28
C ILE A 121 1.57 18.64 -9.34
N ASP A 122 2.07 19.82 -8.99
CA ASP A 122 2.13 20.97 -9.90
C ASP A 122 3.05 20.70 -11.10
N LYS A 123 4.23 20.13 -10.86
CA LYS A 123 5.14 19.71 -11.93
C LYS A 123 4.52 18.68 -12.86
N ILE A 124 3.78 17.71 -12.30
CA ILE A 124 3.07 16.71 -13.10
C ILE A 124 1.95 17.36 -13.91
N ARG A 125 1.23 18.32 -13.32
CA ARG A 125 0.09 19.01 -13.96
C ARG A 125 0.50 19.80 -15.20
N LEU A 126 1.71 20.36 -15.22
CA LEU A 126 2.27 21.03 -16.40
C LEU A 126 2.46 20.09 -17.60
N VAL A 127 2.63 18.79 -17.35
CA VAL A 127 2.87 17.77 -18.39
C VAL A 127 1.60 16.97 -18.68
N ASP A 128 0.81 16.65 -17.66
CA ASP A 128 -0.37 15.81 -17.74
C ASP A 128 -1.33 16.12 -16.59
N GLU A 129 -2.35 16.95 -16.88
CA GLU A 129 -3.34 17.36 -15.90
C GLU A 129 -4.14 16.18 -15.34
N LYS A 130 -4.50 15.21 -16.19
CA LYS A 130 -5.25 14.02 -15.76
C LYS A 130 -4.44 13.23 -14.74
N ARG A 131 -3.16 13.00 -15.02
CA ARG A 131 -2.24 12.29 -14.12
C ARG A 131 -2.03 13.04 -12.81
N ALA A 132 -1.97 14.37 -12.83
CA ALA A 132 -1.91 15.16 -11.61
C ALA A 132 -3.16 14.98 -10.73
N ARG A 133 -4.35 14.92 -11.33
CA ARG A 133 -5.61 14.65 -10.60
C ARG A 133 -5.63 13.25 -9.97
N GLU A 134 -5.13 12.23 -10.69
CA GLU A 134 -4.99 10.86 -10.16
C GLU A 134 -4.03 10.81 -8.96
N VAL A 135 -2.89 11.50 -9.04
CA VAL A 135 -1.95 11.62 -7.92
C VAL A 135 -2.59 12.37 -6.74
N SER A 136 -3.24 13.50 -6.99
CA SER A 136 -3.94 14.25 -5.94
C SER A 136 -4.98 13.39 -5.22
N ALA A 137 -5.79 12.64 -5.96
CA ALA A 137 -6.80 11.75 -5.40
C ALA A 137 -6.21 10.69 -4.46
N PHE A 138 -5.09 10.07 -4.86
CA PHE A 138 -4.39 9.11 -4.01
C PHE A 138 -3.96 9.72 -2.67
N TYR A 139 -3.33 10.90 -2.69
CA TYR A 139 -2.87 11.54 -1.46
C TYR A 139 -4.01 12.08 -0.61
N THR A 140 -5.13 12.51 -1.21
CA THR A 140 -6.36 12.85 -0.49
C THR A 140 -6.88 11.63 0.28
N ASP A 141 -6.99 10.49 -0.39
CA ASP A 141 -7.47 9.26 0.25
C ASP A 141 -6.47 8.74 1.31
N LEU A 142 -5.17 8.88 1.08
CA LEU A 142 -4.14 8.54 2.06
C LEU A 142 -4.24 9.41 3.32
N ARG A 143 -4.47 10.73 3.17
CA ARG A 143 -4.68 11.64 4.30
C ARG A 143 -5.93 11.26 5.09
N ARG A 144 -7.04 10.94 4.41
CA ARG A 144 -8.27 10.47 5.06
C ARG A 144 -8.03 9.18 5.85
N SER A 145 -7.39 8.20 5.22
CA SER A 145 -7.02 6.95 5.88
C SER A 145 -6.16 7.16 7.13
N ILE A 146 -5.15 8.03 7.06
CA ILE A 146 -4.31 8.38 8.21
C ILE A 146 -5.14 9.03 9.31
N SER A 147 -6.09 9.91 8.95
CA SER A 147 -6.98 10.55 9.90
C SER A 147 -7.87 9.54 10.65
N SER A 148 -8.51 8.62 9.93
CA SER A 148 -9.35 7.59 10.55
C SER A 148 -8.51 6.62 11.39
N ILE A 149 -7.29 6.29 10.95
CA ILE A 149 -6.36 5.48 11.74
C ILE A 149 -5.99 6.21 13.04
N ALA A 150 -5.63 7.49 12.99
CA ALA A 150 -5.21 8.25 14.17
C ALA A 150 -6.29 8.26 15.29
N GLN A 151 -7.58 8.19 14.92
CA GLN A 151 -8.70 8.14 15.86
C GLN A 151 -8.79 6.82 16.67
N VAL A 152 -8.16 5.74 16.19
CA VAL A 152 -8.24 4.42 16.83
C VAL A 152 -7.00 4.06 17.63
N LEU A 153 -6.01 4.95 17.69
CA LEU A 153 -4.73 4.72 18.32
C LEU A 153 -4.70 5.15 19.78
N SER A 154 -3.91 4.43 20.58
CA SER A 154 -3.69 4.74 21.98
C SER A 154 -2.87 6.02 22.18
N PRO A 155 -2.94 6.69 23.35
CA PRO A 155 -2.17 7.90 23.64
C PRO A 155 -0.65 7.80 23.48
N HIS A 156 -0.09 6.58 23.43
CA HIS A 156 1.34 6.31 23.32
C HIS A 156 1.70 5.52 22.04
N ALA A 157 0.79 5.52 21.07
CA ALA A 157 0.91 4.69 19.89
C ALA A 157 2.11 5.04 19.00
N THR A 158 2.65 4.01 18.36
CA THR A 158 3.69 4.07 17.33
C THR A 158 3.13 3.59 16.00
N VAL A 159 3.37 4.36 14.94
CA VAL A 159 2.97 3.99 13.57
C VAL A 159 4.20 3.78 12.71
N CYS A 160 4.21 2.68 11.96
CA CYS A 160 5.28 2.27 11.05
C CYS A 160 4.68 2.09 9.65
N TYR A 161 4.95 3.04 8.77
CA TYR A 161 4.50 3.01 7.38
C TYR A 161 5.66 2.65 6.46
N VAL A 162 5.52 1.52 5.76
CA VAL A 162 6.48 1.09 4.75
C VAL A 162 5.99 1.55 3.38
N VAL A 163 6.64 2.58 2.84
CA VAL A 163 6.29 3.20 1.56
C VAL A 163 7.54 3.45 0.76
N GLY A 164 7.42 3.74 -0.53
CA GLY A 164 8.56 4.20 -1.30
C GLY A 164 8.18 5.37 -2.19
N ASN A 165 9.17 6.22 -2.40
CA ASN A 165 9.04 7.46 -3.14
C ASN A 165 9.06 7.16 -4.64
N ARG A 166 7.88 6.85 -5.17
CA ARG A 166 7.69 6.51 -6.58
C ARG A 166 7.85 7.72 -7.48
N ARG A 167 8.04 7.47 -8.79
CA ARG A 167 8.09 8.50 -9.83
C ARG A 167 6.84 8.45 -10.71
N VAL A 168 6.31 9.62 -11.05
CA VAL A 168 5.22 9.80 -12.01
C VAL A 168 5.62 10.91 -12.96
N LYS A 169 5.61 10.64 -14.27
CA LYS A 169 6.08 11.61 -15.29
C LYS A 169 7.46 12.18 -14.93
N GLU A 170 8.38 11.31 -14.50
CA GLU A 170 9.73 11.62 -14.02
C GLU A 170 9.83 12.46 -12.73
N VAL A 171 8.71 12.92 -12.18
CA VAL A 171 8.64 13.62 -10.89
C VAL A 171 8.61 12.62 -9.74
N MET A 172 9.54 12.74 -8.80
CA MET A 172 9.53 11.96 -7.57
C MET A 172 8.44 12.48 -6.62
N LEU A 173 7.67 11.56 -6.04
CA LEU A 173 6.62 11.86 -5.08
C LEU A 173 7.13 11.57 -3.66
N PRO A 174 7.40 12.59 -2.82
CA PRO A 174 7.88 12.45 -1.43
C PRO A 174 6.77 11.90 -0.51
N THR A 175 6.53 10.60 -0.57
CA THR A 175 5.43 9.93 0.13
C THR A 175 5.72 9.76 1.61
N ASP A 176 6.98 9.49 1.93
CA ASP A 176 7.47 9.45 3.30
C ASP A 176 7.26 10.78 4.03
N GLU A 177 7.65 11.90 3.43
CA GLU A 177 7.45 13.24 4.00
C GLU A 177 5.96 13.57 4.13
N PHE A 178 5.15 13.18 3.14
CA PHE A 178 3.70 13.35 3.22
C PHE A 178 3.09 12.61 4.42
N ILE A 179 3.54 11.38 4.69
CA ILE A 179 3.05 10.60 5.84
C ILE A 179 3.47 11.25 7.15
N VAL A 180 4.71 11.75 7.24
CA VAL A 180 5.16 12.52 8.40
C VAL A 180 4.27 13.75 8.63
N ASP A 181 4.00 14.52 7.58
CA ASP A 181 3.12 15.69 7.64
C ASP A 181 1.69 15.32 8.08
N ALA A 182 1.10 14.30 7.47
CA ALA A 182 -0.26 13.86 7.79
C ALA A 182 -0.39 13.38 9.25
N PHE A 183 0.58 12.65 9.78
CA PHE A 183 0.57 12.23 11.19
C PHE A 183 0.84 13.40 12.14
N ARG A 184 1.67 14.39 11.75
CA ARG A 184 1.91 15.59 12.54
C ARG A 184 0.63 16.39 12.79
N GLN A 185 -0.26 16.46 11.80
CA GLN A 185 -1.58 17.09 11.93
C GLN A 185 -2.48 16.41 12.98
N HIS A 186 -2.14 15.18 13.40
CA HIS A 186 -2.82 14.43 14.45
C HIS A 186 -2.01 14.32 15.75
N GLY A 187 -1.05 15.22 15.95
CA GLY A 187 -0.26 15.32 17.18
C GLY A 187 0.84 14.27 17.30
N PHE A 188 1.21 13.57 16.22
CA PHE A 188 2.36 12.66 16.24
C PHE A 188 3.66 13.41 15.96
N THR A 189 4.76 12.89 16.50
CA THR A 189 6.12 13.35 16.20
C THR A 189 6.83 12.30 15.34
N HIS A 190 7.52 12.77 14.30
CA HIS A 190 8.40 11.90 13.51
C HIS A 190 9.60 11.47 14.35
N LYS A 191 9.84 10.16 14.44
CA LYS A 191 10.98 9.60 15.16
C LYS A 191 12.15 9.33 14.22
N THR A 192 11.89 8.65 13.11
CA THR A 192 12.91 8.35 12.11
C THR A 192 12.27 7.86 10.81
N THR A 193 13.00 7.95 9.71
CA THR A 193 12.70 7.27 8.46
C THR A 193 13.89 6.36 8.13
N ILE A 194 13.65 5.05 8.10
CA ILE A 194 14.69 4.07 7.78
C ILE A 194 14.58 3.74 6.29
N VAL A 195 15.63 4.04 5.53
CA VAL A 195 15.73 3.65 4.11
C VAL A 195 16.29 2.23 4.04
N ARG A 196 15.61 1.34 3.32
CA ARG A 196 16.07 -0.03 3.08
C ARG A 196 15.98 -0.44 1.61
N ASN A 197 16.92 -1.26 1.18
CA ASN A 197 16.89 -1.88 -0.14
C ASN A 197 15.84 -2.99 -0.23
N ILE A 198 15.28 -3.19 -1.43
CA ILE A 198 14.37 -4.31 -1.76
C ILE A 198 15.17 -5.36 -2.57
N PRO A 199 15.87 -6.30 -1.91
CA PRO A 199 16.82 -7.20 -2.58
C PRO A 199 16.12 -8.20 -3.52
N ASN A 200 14.96 -8.74 -3.12
CA ASN A 200 14.26 -9.82 -3.84
C ASN A 200 12.97 -9.32 -4.49
N LYS A 201 13.09 -8.39 -5.43
CA LYS A 201 11.92 -7.82 -6.13
C LYS A 201 11.32 -8.84 -7.10
N ARG A 202 10.09 -9.30 -6.83
CA ARG A 202 9.30 -10.14 -7.77
C ARG A 202 8.88 -9.39 -9.04
N MET A 203 8.79 -8.05 -8.96
CA MET A 203 8.43 -7.17 -10.07
C MET A 203 9.66 -6.78 -10.91
N PRO A 204 9.49 -6.46 -12.21
CA PRO A 204 10.60 -6.10 -13.10
C PRO A 204 11.42 -4.91 -12.58
N LYS A 205 12.74 -4.94 -12.77
CA LYS A 205 13.66 -3.85 -12.36
C LYS A 205 13.49 -2.57 -13.19
N LYS A 206 12.95 -2.68 -14.41
CA LYS A 206 12.70 -1.57 -15.33
C LYS A 206 11.23 -1.61 -15.78
N ASN A 207 10.61 -0.44 -15.90
CA ASN A 207 9.31 -0.28 -16.55
C ASN A 207 9.46 0.65 -17.77
N SER A 208 8.52 0.63 -18.71
CA SER A 208 8.43 1.64 -19.78
C SER A 208 7.24 2.55 -19.49
N PRO A 209 7.43 3.60 -18.68
CA PRO A 209 6.31 4.46 -18.25
C PRO A 209 5.71 5.27 -19.42
N SER A 210 6.41 5.34 -20.56
CA SER A 210 5.97 6.11 -21.73
C SER A 210 5.27 5.27 -22.80
N ASN A 211 5.20 3.94 -22.67
CA ASN A 211 4.77 3.00 -23.73
C ASN A 211 5.52 3.16 -25.08
N ILE A 212 6.60 3.96 -25.12
CA ILE A 212 7.49 4.09 -26.26
C ILE A 212 8.53 2.97 -26.14
N ALA A 213 8.66 2.16 -27.19
CA ALA A 213 9.68 1.12 -27.25
C ALA A 213 11.08 1.74 -27.03
N GLY A 214 11.86 1.17 -26.10
CA GLY A 214 13.23 1.62 -25.79
C GLY A 214 13.36 2.67 -24.67
N LYS A 215 12.30 3.39 -24.28
CA LYS A 215 12.35 4.33 -23.13
C LYS A 215 12.02 3.61 -21.81
N THR A 216 13.05 3.06 -21.17
CA THR A 216 12.91 2.42 -19.84
C THR A 216 13.21 3.39 -18.70
N SER A 217 12.41 3.37 -17.64
CA SER A 217 12.73 4.00 -16.36
C SER A 217 13.05 2.93 -15.31
N THR A 218 13.90 3.28 -14.35
CA THR A 218 14.25 2.39 -13.23
C THR A 218 13.07 2.30 -12.28
N THR A 219 12.70 1.08 -11.89
CA THR A 219 11.70 0.90 -10.85
C THR A 219 12.34 1.07 -9.47
N MET A 220 11.55 1.51 -8.50
CA MET A 220 11.97 1.75 -7.11
C MET A 220 12.77 0.58 -6.50
N HIS A 221 13.98 0.86 -6.01
CA HIS A 221 14.89 -0.13 -5.41
C HIS A 221 14.95 -0.06 -3.88
N GLU A 222 14.42 1.02 -3.34
CA GLU A 222 14.43 1.34 -1.92
C GLU A 222 12.99 1.60 -1.43
N GLU A 223 12.77 1.33 -0.16
CA GLU A 223 11.56 1.75 0.56
C GLU A 223 11.95 2.36 1.89
N ASN A 224 11.10 3.28 2.33
CA ASN A 224 11.17 4.06 3.53
C ASN A 224 10.23 3.45 4.58
N ILE A 225 10.77 3.13 5.75
CA ILE A 225 9.99 2.82 6.95
C ILE A 225 9.88 4.12 7.75
N VAL A 226 8.74 4.80 7.61
CA VAL A 226 8.42 6.02 8.35
C VAL A 226 7.89 5.63 9.71
N ILE A 227 8.54 6.11 10.77
CA ILE A 227 8.15 5.86 12.16
C ILE A 227 7.72 7.18 12.81
N CYS A 228 6.45 7.25 13.21
CA CYS A 228 5.91 8.37 13.98
C CYS A 228 5.35 7.85 15.32
N GLN A 229 5.41 8.67 16.36
CA GLN A 229 4.93 8.31 17.70
C GLN A 229 4.15 9.46 18.31
N ARG A 230 3.07 9.14 19.03
CA ARG A 230 2.34 10.13 19.82
C ARG A 230 3.19 10.54 21.05
N PRO A 231 3.39 11.84 21.32
CA PRO A 231 4.15 12.28 22.48
C PRO A 231 3.50 11.77 23.77
N THR A 232 4.29 11.16 24.64
CA THR A 232 3.91 10.96 26.03
C THR A 232 4.08 12.28 26.76
N TYR A 233 2.98 12.98 27.02
CA TYR A 233 2.97 14.02 28.04
C TYR A 233 2.84 13.33 29.39
N THR A 234 3.93 13.24 30.15
CA THR A 234 3.84 13.04 31.60
C THR A 234 3.22 14.31 32.18
N CYS A 235 2.00 14.21 32.71
CA CYS A 235 1.53 15.22 33.66
C CYS A 235 2.52 15.25 34.82
N GLN A 236 3.18 16.38 35.02
CA GLN A 236 3.87 16.70 36.27
C GLN A 236 2.86 17.18 37.30
#